data_AF-A0A4R3HVB5-F1
#
_entry.id   AF-A0A4R3HVB5-F1
#
_cell.length_a   1.000
_cell.length_b   1.000
_cell.length_c   1.000
_cell.angle_alpha   90.00
_cell.angle_beta   90.00
_cell.angle_gamma   90.00
#
_symmetry.space_group_name_H-M   'P 1'
#
loop_
_entity.id
_entity.type
_entity.pdbx_description
1 polymer ?
#
loop_
_entity_poly.entity_id
_entity_poly.type
_entity_poly.pdbx_seq_one_letter_code
_entity_poly.pdbx_strand_id
1 'polypeptide(L)'
;MPTLTSQEMVASLVNAYCGQNATLRQKHVFEQALFALVRLAKSEQMMEIKANVRKLTGPLVPFVPRQTVKQQAQARLAQMALPGLEEKVGAPSATSRRRK
;
A
#
# COMPACT_ATOMS: atom_id res chain seq x y z
N MET A 1 24.26 14.09 -19.42
CA MET A 1 24.94 13.72 -18.17
C MET A 1 24.67 12.26 -17.91
N PRO A 2 25.68 11.38 -17.80
CA PRO A 2 25.44 9.99 -17.44
C PRO A 2 24.77 9.95 -16.07
N THR A 3 23.58 9.34 -16.00
CA THR A 3 22.84 9.19 -14.75
C THR A 3 23.48 8.04 -13.98
N LEU A 4 24.41 8.36 -13.08
CA LEU A 4 24.97 7.40 -12.12
C LEU A 4 23.81 6.75 -11.36
N THR A 5 23.81 5.42 -11.31
CA THR A 5 22.85 4.68 -10.52
C THR A 5 23.07 4.99 -9.04
N SER A 6 22.02 4.84 -8.22
CA SER A 6 22.15 5.05 -6.78
C SER A 6 23.26 4.18 -6.16
N GLN A 7 23.46 2.98 -6.69
CA GLN A 7 24.48 2.05 -6.22
C GLN A 7 25.90 2.53 -6.51
N GLU A 8 26.15 3.05 -7.71
CA GLU A 8 27.46 3.59 -8.10
C GLU A 8 27.81 4.86 -7.32
N MET A 9 26.82 5.71 -7.04
CA MET A 9 27.01 6.88 -6.18
C MET A 9 27.33 6.49 -4.74
N VAL A 10 26.60 5.52 -4.16
CA VAL A 10 26.88 5.04 -2.80
C VAL A 10 28.29 4.46 -2.71
N ALA A 11 28.69 3.62 -3.67
CA ALA A 11 30.05 3.06 -3.71
C ALA A 11 31.12 4.16 -3.80
N SER A 12 30.89 5.19 -4.62
CA SER A 12 31.81 6.33 -4.75
C SER A 12 31.91 7.13 -3.45
N LEU A 13 30.79 7.36 -2.77
CA LEU A 13 30.75 8.08 -1.48
C LEU A 13 31.43 7.30 -0.36
N VAL A 14 31.23 5.98 -0.29
CA VAL A 14 31.91 5.12 0.69
C VAL A 14 33.42 5.16 0.46
N ASN A 15 33.87 5.07 -0.79
CA ASN A 15 35.29 5.14 -1.13
C ASN A 15 35.90 6.51 -0.80
N ALA A 16 35.18 7.60 -1.08
CA ALA A 16 35.64 8.95 -0.79
C ALA A 16 35.72 9.24 0.73
N TYR A 17 34.74 8.76 1.52
CA TYR A 17 34.64 9.07 2.94
C TYR A 17 35.50 8.15 3.83
N CYS A 18 35.46 6.84 3.58
CA CYS A 18 36.13 5.87 4.45
C CYS A 18 37.63 5.71 4.15
N GLY A 19 38.11 6.16 2.98
CA GLY A 19 39.52 6.06 2.61
C GLY A 19 40.10 4.63 2.68
N GLN A 20 41.43 4.54 2.70
CA GLN A 20 42.15 3.25 2.75
C GLN A 20 42.20 2.62 4.15
N ASN A 21 42.11 3.42 5.22
CA ASN A 21 42.32 2.96 6.61
C ASN A 21 41.05 2.56 7.38
N ALA A 22 39.86 2.81 6.84
CA ALA A 22 38.63 2.41 7.53
C ALA A 22 38.47 0.88 7.55
N THR A 23 38.04 0.37 8.70
CA THR A 23 37.71 -1.03 8.87
C THR A 23 36.56 -1.45 7.95
N LEU A 24 36.55 -2.72 7.52
CA LEU A 24 35.47 -3.28 6.70
C LEU A 24 34.09 -3.05 7.33
N ARG A 25 34.00 -3.16 8.66
CA ARG A 25 32.76 -2.91 9.41
C ARG A 25 32.28 -1.46 9.28
N GLN A 26 33.17 -0.48 9.37
CA GLN A 26 32.82 0.94 9.21
C GLN A 26 32.33 1.23 7.79
N LYS A 27 33.02 0.69 6.77
CA LYS A 27 32.60 0.81 5.37
C LYS A 27 31.20 0.25 5.16
N HIS A 28 30.95 -0.94 5.69
CA HIS A 28 29.64 -1.58 5.57
C HIS A 28 28.53 -0.81 6.30
N VAL A 29 28.77 -0.35 7.53
CA VAL A 29 27.77 0.45 8.27
C VAL A 29 27.45 1.74 7.52
N PHE A 30 28.46 2.42 7.00
CA PHE A 30 28.28 3.65 6.23
C PHE A 30 27.54 3.42 4.92
N GLU A 31 27.87 2.36 4.20
CA GLU A 31 27.17 1.92 3.00
C GLU A 31 25.68 1.64 3.28
N GLN A 32 25.38 0.88 4.33
CA GLN A 32 23.99 0.59 4.73
C GLN A 32 23.23 1.86 5.13
N ALA A 33 23.88 2.79 5.84
CA ALA A 33 23.30 4.08 6.19
C ALA A 33 22.94 4.90 4.94
N LEU A 34 23.84 4.95 3.94
CA LEU A 34 23.58 5.63 2.68
C LEU A 34 22.42 4.98 1.91
N PHE A 35 22.35 3.65 1.83
CA PHE A 35 21.23 2.96 1.20
C PHE A 35 19.90 3.23 1.91
N ALA A 36 19.89 3.29 3.25
CA ALA A 36 18.70 3.64 4.02
C ALA A 36 18.23 5.07 3.70
N LEU A 37 19.16 6.04 3.60
CA LEU A 37 18.84 7.41 3.22
C LEU A 37 18.29 7.51 1.79
N VAL A 38 18.88 6.80 0.83
CA VAL A 38 18.36 6.77 -0.55
C VAL A 38 16.95 6.20 -0.58
N ARG A 39 16.68 5.13 0.17
CA ARG A 39 15.33 4.55 0.26
C ARG A 39 14.33 5.53 0.87
N LEU A 40 14.73 6.24 1.92
CA LEU A 40 13.90 7.25 2.57
C LEU A 40 13.56 8.38 1.59
N ALA A 41 14.57 8.98 0.94
CA ALA A 41 14.37 10.04 -0.04
C ALA A 41 13.46 9.62 -1.20
N LYS A 42 13.60 8.39 -1.71
CA LYS A 42 12.69 7.84 -2.73
C LYS A 42 11.25 7.73 -2.24
N SER A 43 11.05 7.36 -0.98
CA SER A 43 9.70 7.26 -0.41
C SER A 43 9.04 8.63 -0.23
N GLU A 44 9.81 9.64 0.17
CA GLU A 44 9.36 11.02 0.30
C GLU A 44 9.00 11.60 -1.07
N GLN A 45 9.87 11.43 -2.07
CA GLN A 45 9.59 11.83 -3.45
C GLN A 45 8.32 11.15 -3.99
N MET A 46 8.14 9.86 -3.71
CA MET A 46 6.93 9.13 -4.12
C MET A 46 5.67 9.69 -3.45
N MET A 47 5.73 10.08 -2.18
CA MET A 47 4.62 10.72 -1.48
C MET A 47 4.28 12.08 -2.09
N GLU A 48 5.29 12.89 -2.40
CA GLU A 48 5.12 14.18 -3.06
C GLU A 48 4.49 14.02 -4.45
N ILE A 49 4.99 13.08 -5.26
CA ILE A 49 4.43 12.76 -6.58
C ILE A 49 2.96 12.36 -6.43
N LYS A 50 2.63 11.47 -5.49
CA LYS A 50 1.23 11.07 -5.23
C LYS A 50 0.35 12.24 -4.84
N ALA A 51 0.86 13.17 -4.02
CA ALA A 51 0.13 14.37 -3.63
C ALA A 51 -0.11 15.29 -4.83
N ASN A 52 0.90 15.48 -5.68
CA ASN A 52 0.80 16.29 -6.89
C ASN A 52 -0.16 15.66 -7.92
N VAL A 53 -0.10 14.34 -8.11
CA VAL A 53 -1.04 13.60 -8.96
C VAL A 53 -2.47 13.78 -8.45
N ARG A 54 -2.73 13.61 -7.14
CA ARG A 54 -4.07 13.83 -6.57
C ARG A 54 -4.58 15.26 -6.77
N LYS A 55 -3.72 16.27 -6.68
CA LYS A 55 -4.07 17.67 -6.96
C LYS A 55 -4.43 17.86 -8.44
N LEU A 56 -3.66 17.26 -9.35
CA LEU A 56 -3.83 17.36 -10.80
C LEU A 56 -5.07 16.59 -11.31
N THR A 57 -5.32 15.39 -10.79
CA THR A 57 -6.43 14.52 -11.26
C THR A 57 -7.72 14.69 -10.47
N GLY A 58 -7.70 15.45 -9.37
CA GLY A 58 -8.79 15.51 -8.40
C GLY A 58 -8.96 14.19 -7.61
N PRO A 59 -10.00 14.10 -6.76
CA PRO A 59 -10.28 12.88 -6.02
C PRO A 59 -10.58 11.73 -6.98
N LEU A 60 -9.74 10.70 -7.00
CA LEU A 60 -10.07 9.44 -7.64
C LEU A 60 -11.28 8.85 -6.91
N VAL A 61 -12.46 8.99 -7.51
CA VAL A 61 -13.66 8.34 -7.00
C VAL A 61 -13.38 6.84 -6.99
N PRO A 62 -13.47 6.16 -5.83
CA PRO A 62 -13.30 4.71 -5.80
C PRO A 62 -14.28 4.11 -6.80
N PHE A 63 -13.80 3.23 -7.67
CA PHE A 63 -14.63 2.52 -8.62
C PHE A 63 -15.71 1.77 -7.85
N VAL A 64 -16.92 2.31 -7.81
CA VAL A 64 -18.09 1.61 -7.31
C VAL A 64 -18.60 0.79 -8.49
N PRO A 65 -18.49 -0.55 -8.47
CA PRO A 65 -19.08 -1.35 -9.52
C PRO A 65 -20.56 -1.02 -9.55
N ARG A 66 -21.04 -0.54 -10.71
CA ARG A 66 -22.45 -0.24 -10.93
C ARG A 66 -23.24 -1.53 -10.65
N GLN A 67 -23.95 -1.58 -9.53
CA GLN A 67 -24.86 -2.67 -9.24
C GLN A 67 -25.80 -2.79 -10.43
N THR A 68 -25.70 -3.89 -11.17
CA THR A 68 -26.55 -4.12 -12.32
C THR A 68 -27.99 -4.23 -11.83
N VAL A 69 -28.94 -3.75 -12.63
CA VAL A 69 -30.37 -3.72 -12.30
C VAL A 69 -30.90 -5.09 -11.81
N LYS A 70 -30.26 -6.19 -12.25
CA LYS A 70 -30.53 -7.56 -11.79
C LYS A 70 -30.27 -7.79 -10.29
N GLN A 71 -29.21 -7.23 -9.72
CA GLN A 71 -28.91 -7.39 -8.29
C GLN A 71 -29.88 -6.60 -7.40
N GLN A 72 -30.29 -5.41 -7.85
CA GLN A 72 -31.31 -4.63 -7.14
C GLN A 72 -32.70 -5.27 -7.25
N ALA A 73 -33.04 -5.87 -8.39
CA ALA A 73 -34.28 -6.63 -8.55
C ALA A 73 -34.32 -7.86 -7.63
N GLN A 74 -33.24 -8.64 -7.55
CA GLN A 74 -33.16 -9.78 -6.63
C GLN A 74 -33.24 -9.36 -5.16
N ALA A 75 -32.59 -8.27 -4.77
CA ALA A 75 -32.69 -7.74 -3.40
C ALA A 75 -34.10 -7.25 -3.06
N ARG A 76 -34.81 -6.60 -4.00
CA ARG A 76 -36.21 -6.19 -3.80
C ARG A 76 -37.17 -7.38 -3.76
N LEU A 77 -36.95 -8.39 -4.58
CA LEU A 77 -37.77 -9.60 -4.60
C LEU A 77 -37.60 -10.43 -3.32
N ALA A 78 -36.37 -10.49 -2.78
CA ALA A 78 -36.10 -11.09 -1.47
C ALA A 78 -36.74 -10.32 -0.31
N GLN A 79 -36.84 -8.98 -0.40
CA GLN A 79 -37.54 -8.16 0.61
C GLN A 79 -39.06 -8.29 0.54
N MET A 80 -39.62 -8.63 -0.62
CA MET A 80 -41.06 -8.89 -0.79
C MET A 80 -41.45 -10.34 -0.45
N ALA A 81 -40.50 -11.24 -0.28
CA ALA A 81 -40.75 -12.67 -0.16
C ALA A 81 -41.19 -13.15 1.24
N LEU A 82 -41.41 -12.30 2.25
CA LEU A 82 -41.94 -12.77 3.54
C LEU A 82 -42.66 -11.68 4.36
N PRO A 83 -44.00 -11.79 4.47
CA PRO A 83 -44.74 -11.47 5.66
C PRO A 83 -45.42 -12.74 6.21
N GLY A 84 -44.99 -13.21 7.39
CA GLY A 84 -45.77 -14.13 8.22
C GLY A 84 -45.54 -15.63 8.03
N LEU A 85 -44.47 -16.16 8.63
CA LEU A 85 -44.49 -17.49 9.24
C LEU A 85 -43.81 -17.38 10.61
N GLU A 86 -44.66 -17.14 11.61
CA GLU A 86 -44.37 -17.48 13.00
C GLU A 86 -44.14 -19.01 13.11
N GLU A 87 -43.45 -19.41 14.19
CA GLU A 87 -43.40 -20.75 14.78
C GLU A 87 -42.16 -21.65 14.51
N LYS A 88 -41.16 -21.43 15.37
CA LYS A 88 -40.55 -22.40 16.32
C LYS A 88 -39.53 -23.46 15.83
N VAL A 89 -38.43 -23.46 16.59
CA VAL A 89 -37.42 -24.52 16.85
C VAL A 89 -36.29 -24.72 15.82
N GLY A 90 -35.08 -24.31 16.23
CA GLY A 90 -33.84 -24.90 15.71
C GLY A 90 -32.66 -23.93 15.58
N ALA A 91 -32.06 -23.50 16.70
CA ALA A 91 -30.66 -23.04 16.68
C ALA A 91 -29.71 -24.27 16.74
N PRO A 92 -28.37 -24.18 16.56
CA PRO A 92 -27.54 -23.03 16.16
C PRO A 92 -26.46 -23.38 15.09
N SER A 93 -25.87 -22.38 14.43
CA SER A 93 -24.40 -22.29 14.31
C SER A 93 -23.98 -20.95 13.72
N ALA A 94 -23.65 -20.03 14.62
CA ALA A 94 -22.90 -18.82 14.30
C ALA A 94 -21.40 -19.13 14.42
N THR A 95 -20.71 -19.14 13.30
CA THR A 95 -19.24 -19.02 13.19
C THR A 95 -18.99 -18.29 11.87
N SER A 96 -18.16 -17.26 11.74
CA SER A 96 -17.21 -16.66 12.64
C SER A 96 -16.91 -15.27 12.08
N ARG A 97 -17.05 -14.23 12.89
CA ARG A 97 -16.49 -12.90 12.63
C ARG A 97 -15.33 -12.74 13.60
N ARG A 98 -14.09 -12.74 13.12
CA ARG A 98 -13.00 -12.11 13.88
C ARG A 98 -11.95 -11.52 12.95
N ARG A 99 -12.02 -10.19 12.84
CA ARG A 99 -10.89 -9.31 12.54
C ARG A 99 -9.87 -9.42 13.67
N LYS A 100 -8.60 -9.59 13.32
CA LYS A 100 -7.49 -8.71 13.72
C LYS A 100 -6.32 -8.97 12.79
#